data_AF-A0A9Y2KZ19-F1
#
_entry.id   AF-A0A9Y2KZ19-F1
#
_cell.length_a   1.000
_cell.length_b   1.000
_cell.length_c   1.000
_cell.angle_alpha   90.00
_cell.angle_beta   90.00
_cell.angle_gamma   90.00
#
_symmetry.space_group_name_H-M   'P 1'
#
loop_
_entity.id
_entity.type
_entity.pdbx_description
1 polymer ?
#
loop_
_entity_poly.entity_id
_entity_poly.type
_entity_poly.pdbx_seq_one_letter_code
_entity_poly.pdbx_strand_id
1 'polypeptide(L)'
;MPKKVKHGVGMMERTRLRFDLTGDGGEAEWTACIEHMKKTMVGPDEGRDRIAAGFQAILTACGLPDPGTAALNDMVYGQQGEDSVQYISARWLMEYHRLNRERDDLASGSKAFDLQLMIMHAEELGRQHERFQWRQGIDEATGKRPEELALSGRRQVKNGQDGNAMRTDNSFLAKNGNRAQKFVNELHIRKPHLSWADLQRKAAENFGVSPITIKRNLNNPKKAGSGRSE
;
A
#
# COMPACT_ATOMS: atom_id res chain seq x y z
N MET A 1 -18.28 -24.13 2.27
CA MET A 1 -18.29 -23.08 3.31
C MET A 1 -17.13 -22.15 2.98
N PRO A 2 -17.37 -20.84 2.80
CA PRO A 2 -16.38 -19.93 2.23
C PRO A 2 -15.14 -19.82 3.11
N LYS A 3 -13.97 -19.88 2.47
CA LYS A 3 -12.67 -19.78 3.14
C LYS A 3 -12.33 -18.32 3.39
N LYS A 4 -11.96 -17.95 4.62
CA LYS A 4 -11.36 -16.64 4.91
C LYS A 4 -9.93 -16.64 4.43
N VAL A 5 -9.61 -15.78 3.47
CA VAL A 5 -8.28 -15.63 2.88
C VAL A 5 -7.78 -14.22 3.21
N LYS A 6 -6.59 -14.15 3.81
CA LYS A 6 -5.88 -12.88 4.03
C LYS A 6 -5.18 -12.47 2.74
N HIS A 7 -5.35 -11.22 2.34
CA HIS A 7 -4.78 -10.65 1.13
C HIS A 7 -4.05 -9.35 1.48
N GLY A 8 -2.81 -9.19 1.02
CA GLY A 8 -1.95 -8.05 1.35
C GLY A 8 -0.84 -8.40 2.35
N VAL A 9 -0.05 -7.40 2.73
CA VAL A 9 1.12 -7.57 3.62
C VAL A 9 1.15 -6.44 4.66
N GLY A 10 1.47 -6.76 5.91
CA GLY A 10 1.60 -5.77 6.99
C GLY A 10 0.27 -5.09 7.35
N MET A 11 0.28 -3.77 7.52
CA MET A 11 -0.94 -3.01 7.86
C MET A 11 -2.00 -2.97 6.75
N MET A 12 -1.69 -3.49 5.56
CA MET A 12 -2.64 -3.60 4.43
C MET A 12 -3.26 -5.00 4.29
N GLU A 13 -3.11 -5.87 5.29
CA GLU A 13 -3.75 -7.19 5.28
C GLU A 13 -5.27 -7.07 5.41
N ARG A 14 -6.00 -7.42 4.35
CA ARG A 14 -7.47 -7.47 4.32
C ARG A 14 -7.92 -8.92 4.33
N THR A 15 -8.89 -9.25 5.17
CA THR A 15 -9.53 -10.58 5.15
C THR A 15 -10.66 -10.56 4.14
N ARG A 16 -10.61 -11.43 3.14
CA ARG A 16 -11.66 -11.62 2.13
C ARG A 16 -12.25 -13.02 2.25
N LEU A 17 -13.52 -13.19 1.89
CA LEU A 17 -14.11 -14.52 1.71
C LEU A 17 -13.80 -14.99 0.30
N ARG A 18 -13.30 -16.23 0.18
CA ARG A 18 -13.13 -16.95 -1.09
C ARG A 18 -14.18 -18.06 -1.13
N PHE A 19 -15.02 -17.99 -2.14
CA PHE A 19 -15.99 -19.01 -2.49
C PHE A 19 -15.36 -19.95 -3.52
N ASP A 20 -15.65 -21.24 -3.41
CA ASP A 20 -15.32 -22.28 -4.38
C ASP A 20 -16.49 -22.43 -5.35
N LEU A 21 -16.38 -21.77 -6.51
CA LEU A 21 -17.41 -21.77 -7.54
C LEU A 21 -17.20 -22.88 -8.58
N THR A 22 -16.26 -23.81 -8.32
CA THR A 22 -16.01 -24.96 -9.20
C THR A 22 -17.08 -26.04 -8.99
N GLY A 23 -17.05 -27.09 -9.81
CA GLY A 23 -17.92 -28.26 -9.64
C GLY A 23 -17.81 -28.91 -8.26
N ASP A 24 -16.65 -28.76 -7.58
CA ASP A 24 -16.39 -29.35 -6.26
C ASP A 24 -17.05 -28.57 -5.12
N GLY A 25 -17.30 -27.27 -5.28
CA GLY A 25 -17.96 -26.42 -4.29
C GLY A 25 -19.47 -26.65 -4.22
N GLY A 26 -20.08 -27.04 -5.34
CA GLY A 26 -21.49 -27.37 -5.46
C GLY A 26 -22.45 -26.19 -5.26
N GLU A 27 -23.75 -26.48 -5.30
CA GLU A 27 -24.84 -25.48 -5.24
C GLU A 27 -24.88 -24.70 -3.91
N ALA A 28 -24.40 -25.30 -2.82
CA ALA A 28 -24.35 -24.67 -1.51
C ALA A 28 -23.30 -23.54 -1.42
N GLU A 29 -22.14 -23.70 -2.05
CA GLU A 29 -21.15 -22.62 -2.19
C GLU A 29 -21.68 -21.48 -3.05
N TRP A 30 -22.33 -21.82 -4.17
CA TRP A 30 -23.00 -20.86 -5.04
C TRP A 30 -24.06 -20.04 -4.30
N THR A 31 -24.96 -20.72 -3.57
CA THR A 31 -25.99 -20.07 -2.77
C THR A 31 -25.38 -19.17 -1.70
N ALA A 32 -24.35 -19.65 -0.99
CA ALA A 32 -23.66 -18.86 0.03
C ALA A 32 -22.95 -17.62 -0.56
N CYS A 33 -22.37 -17.74 -1.76
CA CYS A 33 -21.77 -16.63 -2.49
C CYS A 33 -22.83 -15.58 -2.84
N ILE A 34 -23.96 -16.01 -3.42
CA ILE A 34 -25.08 -15.13 -3.78
C ILE A 34 -25.63 -14.42 -2.55
N GLU A 35 -25.91 -15.14 -1.47
CA GLU A 35 -26.42 -14.55 -0.22
C GLU A 35 -25.41 -13.59 0.43
N HIS A 36 -24.11 -13.88 0.35
CA HIS A 36 -23.08 -12.96 0.81
C HIS A 36 -23.00 -11.69 -0.04
N MET A 37 -23.06 -11.82 -1.37
CA MET A 37 -23.06 -10.68 -2.29
C MET A 37 -24.30 -9.82 -2.07
N LYS A 38 -25.49 -10.43 -1.94
CA LYS A 38 -26.72 -9.72 -1.54
C LYS A 38 -26.49 -8.97 -0.24
N LYS A 39 -26.00 -9.62 0.82
CA LYS A 39 -25.80 -8.95 2.12
C LYS A 39 -24.79 -7.79 2.08
N THR A 40 -23.70 -7.93 1.32
CA THR A 40 -22.64 -6.91 1.25
C THR A 40 -22.96 -5.78 0.27
N MET A 41 -23.70 -6.06 -0.80
CA MET A 41 -24.15 -5.05 -1.76
C MET A 41 -25.45 -4.34 -1.32
N VAL A 42 -26.28 -5.00 -0.51
CA VAL A 42 -27.56 -4.47 0.02
C VAL A 42 -27.41 -3.86 1.42
N GLY A 43 -26.25 -4.00 2.08
CA GLY A 43 -25.99 -3.47 3.43
C GLY A 43 -26.19 -1.94 3.56
N PRO A 44 -26.27 -1.41 4.79
CA PRO A 44 -26.61 -0.01 5.05
C PRO A 44 -25.65 0.94 4.34
N ASP A 45 -26.22 1.81 3.52
CA ASP A 45 -25.53 2.60 2.49
C ASP A 45 -25.10 3.99 2.98
N GLU A 46 -25.01 4.19 4.30
CA GLU A 46 -24.77 5.50 4.92
C GLU A 46 -23.54 6.24 4.35
N GLY A 47 -22.53 5.50 3.90
CA GLY A 47 -21.38 6.05 3.19
C GLY A 47 -21.68 6.47 1.75
N ARG A 48 -22.43 5.66 0.99
CA ARG A 48 -22.77 5.96 -0.41
C ARG A 48 -23.78 7.09 -0.54
N ASP A 49 -24.78 7.17 0.36
CA ASP A 49 -25.77 8.26 0.34
C ASP A 49 -25.10 9.62 0.59
N ARG A 50 -24.12 9.66 1.50
CA ARG A 50 -23.31 10.86 1.75
C ARG A 50 -22.48 11.24 0.52
N ILE A 51 -21.88 10.26 -0.16
CA ILE A 51 -21.11 10.50 -1.39
C ILE A 51 -22.03 10.99 -2.52
N ALA A 52 -23.21 10.37 -2.67
CA ALA A 52 -24.23 10.77 -3.62
C ALA A 52 -24.65 12.23 -3.41
N ALA A 53 -24.96 12.61 -2.17
CA ALA A 53 -25.30 14.00 -1.83
C ALA A 53 -24.17 14.98 -2.20
N GLY A 54 -22.90 14.59 -1.98
CA GLY A 54 -21.74 15.39 -2.37
C GLY A 54 -21.63 15.58 -3.89
N PHE A 55 -21.81 14.51 -4.67
CA PHE A 55 -21.82 14.59 -6.13
C PHE A 55 -23.01 15.38 -6.68
N GLN A 56 -24.18 15.25 -6.05
CA GLN A 56 -25.36 16.02 -6.44
C GLN A 56 -25.17 17.52 -6.18
N ALA A 57 -24.51 17.89 -5.08
CA ALA A 57 -24.14 19.26 -4.80
C ALA A 57 -23.16 19.83 -5.84
N ILE A 58 -22.19 19.03 -6.31
CA ILE A 58 -21.26 19.43 -7.38
C ILE A 58 -22.00 19.74 -8.68
N LEU A 59 -22.92 18.84 -9.11
CA LEU A 59 -23.70 19.06 -10.32
C LEU A 59 -24.61 20.29 -10.21
N THR A 60 -25.30 20.41 -9.08
CA THR A 60 -26.19 21.55 -8.79
C THR A 60 -25.43 22.88 -8.82
N ALA A 61 -24.24 22.94 -8.22
CA ALA A 61 -23.40 24.13 -8.24
C ALA A 61 -22.94 24.53 -9.66
N CYS A 62 -22.88 23.57 -10.58
CA CYS A 62 -22.56 23.79 -11.99
C CYS A 62 -23.80 24.00 -12.87
N GLY A 63 -25.00 24.04 -12.29
CA GLY A 63 -26.26 24.12 -13.04
C GLY A 63 -26.58 22.87 -13.86
N LEU A 64 -25.97 21.72 -13.52
CA LEU A 64 -26.19 20.45 -14.19
C LEU A 64 -27.27 19.64 -13.45
N PRO A 65 -28.17 18.95 -14.18
CA PRO A 65 -29.23 18.16 -13.57
C PRO A 65 -28.69 16.88 -12.91
N ASP A 66 -29.56 16.15 -12.22
CA ASP A 66 -29.28 14.77 -11.80
C ASP A 66 -29.51 13.82 -13.00
N PRO A 67 -28.58 12.89 -13.31
CA PRO A 67 -28.73 11.96 -14.43
C PRO A 67 -29.78 10.86 -14.22
N GLY A 68 -30.19 10.56 -12.98
CA GLY A 68 -31.14 9.48 -12.68
C GLY A 68 -30.64 8.10 -13.15
N THR A 69 -31.57 7.22 -13.54
CA THR A 69 -31.24 5.84 -13.99
C THR A 69 -30.97 5.72 -15.51
N ALA A 70 -31.23 6.79 -16.27
CA ALA A 70 -31.15 6.80 -17.73
C ALA A 70 -29.70 6.72 -18.24
N ALA A 71 -29.50 6.63 -19.56
CA ALA A 71 -28.17 6.83 -20.13
C ALA A 71 -27.70 8.28 -19.89
N LEU A 72 -26.40 8.45 -19.63
CA LEU A 72 -25.79 9.78 -19.54
C LEU A 72 -26.07 10.57 -20.82
N ASN A 73 -26.62 11.78 -20.66
CA ASN A 73 -26.88 12.65 -21.78
C ASN A 73 -25.57 13.32 -22.24
N ASP A 74 -24.97 12.80 -23.31
CA ASP A 74 -23.70 13.30 -23.86
C ASP A 74 -23.78 14.76 -24.33
N MET A 75 -24.97 15.26 -24.68
CA MET A 75 -25.15 16.68 -25.02
C MET A 75 -24.99 17.59 -23.81
N VAL A 76 -25.22 17.08 -22.59
CA VAL A 76 -25.12 17.83 -21.33
C VAL A 76 -23.76 17.59 -20.67
N TYR A 77 -23.41 16.32 -20.46
CA TYR A 77 -22.21 15.95 -19.70
C TYR A 77 -20.98 15.74 -20.59
N GLY A 78 -21.15 15.30 -21.83
CA GLY A 78 -20.04 15.11 -22.77
C GLY A 78 -19.30 16.42 -23.08
N GLN A 79 -20.00 17.55 -23.05
CA GLN A 79 -19.41 18.89 -23.21
C GLN A 79 -18.46 19.28 -22.06
N GLN A 80 -18.59 18.66 -20.89
CA GLN A 80 -17.69 18.90 -19.76
C GLN A 80 -16.34 18.17 -19.93
N GLY A 81 -16.30 17.15 -20.80
CA GLY A 81 -15.18 16.22 -20.96
C GLY A 81 -15.27 15.06 -19.97
N GLU A 82 -14.95 13.84 -20.44
CA GLU A 82 -15.08 12.57 -19.67
C GLU A 82 -14.27 12.50 -18.37
N ASP A 83 -13.32 13.42 -18.27
CA ASP A 83 -12.36 13.54 -17.20
C ASP A 83 -12.69 14.69 -16.24
N SER A 84 -13.74 15.45 -16.52
CA SER A 84 -14.21 16.50 -15.62
C SER A 84 -14.81 15.91 -14.35
N VAL A 85 -14.74 16.70 -13.28
CA VAL A 85 -15.40 16.38 -12.01
C VAL A 85 -16.90 16.23 -12.20
N GLN A 86 -17.51 17.03 -13.08
CA GLN A 86 -18.92 16.99 -13.42
C GLN A 86 -19.29 15.66 -14.10
N TYR A 87 -18.54 15.24 -15.12
CA TYR A 87 -18.81 13.99 -15.83
C TYR A 87 -18.65 12.78 -14.91
N ILE A 88 -17.59 12.73 -14.10
CA ILE A 88 -17.35 11.64 -13.16
C ILE A 88 -18.44 11.59 -12.08
N SER A 89 -18.84 12.75 -11.54
CA SER A 89 -19.94 12.85 -10.56
C SER A 89 -21.26 12.36 -11.14
N ALA A 90 -21.58 12.76 -12.38
CA ALA A 90 -22.79 12.32 -13.07
C ALA A 90 -22.76 10.82 -13.37
N ARG A 91 -21.63 10.27 -13.85
CA ARG A 91 -21.50 8.83 -14.08
C ARG A 91 -21.63 8.04 -12.78
N TRP A 92 -21.03 8.52 -11.70
CA TRP A 92 -21.17 7.89 -10.40
C TRP A 92 -22.64 7.89 -9.92
N LEU A 93 -23.33 9.04 -9.99
CA LEU A 93 -24.74 9.14 -9.59
C LEU A 93 -25.65 8.24 -10.43
N MET A 94 -25.42 8.16 -11.73
CA MET A 94 -26.17 7.29 -12.63
C MET A 94 -26.08 5.82 -12.21
N GLU A 95 -24.87 5.33 -11.94
CA GLU A 95 -24.64 3.96 -11.50
C GLU A 95 -25.20 3.71 -10.09
N TYR A 96 -25.18 4.73 -9.22
CA TYR A 96 -25.80 4.67 -7.90
C TYR A 96 -27.31 4.49 -7.98
N HIS A 97 -27.98 5.27 -8.84
CA HIS A 97 -29.43 5.13 -9.07
C HIS A 97 -29.80 3.77 -9.68
N ARG A 98 -28.97 3.25 -10.61
CA ARG A 98 -29.17 1.92 -11.19
C ARG A 98 -29.00 0.83 -10.15
N LEU A 99 -27.96 0.91 -9.32
CA LEU A 99 -27.76 -0.05 -8.23
C LEU A 99 -28.93 -0.05 -7.25
N ASN A 100 -29.46 1.12 -6.89
CA ASN A 100 -30.63 1.21 -6.02
C ASN A 100 -31.89 0.61 -6.66
N ARG A 101 -32.09 0.82 -7.96
CA ARG A 101 -33.18 0.15 -8.69
C ARG A 101 -33.07 -1.38 -8.63
N GLU A 102 -31.89 -1.94 -8.90
CA GLU A 102 -31.67 -3.39 -8.80
C GLU A 102 -31.89 -3.92 -7.37
N ARG A 103 -31.56 -3.12 -6.36
CA ARG A 103 -31.85 -3.45 -4.95
C ARG A 103 -33.34 -3.45 -4.66
N ASP A 104 -34.09 -2.49 -5.18
CA ASP A 104 -35.55 -2.43 -5.04
C ASP A 104 -36.23 -3.59 -5.76
N ASP A 105 -35.75 -3.95 -6.96
CA ASP A 105 -36.19 -5.13 -7.70
C ASP A 105 -35.91 -6.43 -6.92
N LEU A 106 -34.72 -6.56 -6.31
CA LEU A 106 -34.40 -7.69 -5.43
C LEU A 106 -35.31 -7.75 -4.20
N ALA A 107 -35.50 -6.61 -3.51
CA ALA A 107 -36.28 -6.53 -2.27
C ALA A 107 -37.77 -6.82 -2.51
N SER A 108 -38.29 -6.43 -3.67
CA SER A 108 -39.66 -6.73 -4.09
C SER A 108 -39.86 -8.14 -4.63
N GLY A 109 -38.78 -8.92 -4.82
CA GLY A 109 -38.84 -10.23 -5.45
C GLY A 109 -39.19 -10.16 -6.95
N SER A 110 -38.89 -9.03 -7.59
CA SER A 110 -39.14 -8.79 -9.00
C SER A 110 -38.43 -9.82 -9.87
N LYS A 111 -39.11 -10.32 -10.91
CA LYS A 111 -38.49 -11.17 -11.94
C LYS A 111 -37.52 -10.40 -12.83
N ALA A 112 -37.51 -9.07 -12.74
CA ALA A 112 -36.58 -8.21 -13.46
C ALA A 112 -35.20 -8.13 -12.78
N PHE A 113 -35.05 -8.60 -11.54
CA PHE A 113 -33.77 -8.58 -10.83
C PHE A 113 -32.72 -9.41 -11.57
N ASP A 114 -31.58 -8.78 -11.86
CA ASP A 114 -30.41 -9.44 -12.42
C ASP A 114 -29.18 -9.20 -11.53
N LEU A 115 -28.71 -10.27 -10.90
CA LEU A 115 -27.52 -10.25 -10.07
C LEU A 115 -26.27 -9.79 -10.84
N GLN A 116 -26.17 -10.12 -12.13
CA GLN A 116 -25.05 -9.71 -12.97
C GLN A 116 -25.05 -8.19 -13.15
N LEU A 117 -26.21 -7.59 -13.43
CA LEU A 117 -26.33 -6.13 -13.55
C LEU A 117 -26.01 -5.44 -12.22
N MET A 118 -26.51 -5.95 -11.10
CA MET A 118 -26.20 -5.41 -9.77
C MET A 118 -24.69 -5.39 -9.49
N ILE A 119 -23.97 -6.47 -9.84
CA ILE A 119 -22.50 -6.53 -9.70
C ILE A 119 -21.82 -5.52 -10.61
N MET A 120 -22.24 -5.43 -11.88
CA MET A 120 -21.66 -4.48 -12.83
C MET A 120 -21.80 -3.02 -12.36
N HIS A 121 -22.97 -2.64 -11.87
CA HIS A 121 -23.21 -1.28 -11.34
C HIS A 121 -22.37 -1.00 -10.09
N ALA A 122 -22.26 -1.96 -9.17
CA ALA A 122 -21.44 -1.83 -7.98
C ALA A 122 -19.93 -1.70 -8.30
N GLU A 123 -19.43 -2.44 -9.28
CA GLU A 123 -18.05 -2.31 -9.74
C GLU A 123 -17.77 -0.97 -10.44
N GLU A 124 -18.69 -0.51 -11.28
CA GLU A 124 -18.53 0.77 -11.98
C GLU A 124 -18.56 1.95 -11.00
N LEU A 125 -19.40 1.89 -9.96
CA LEU A 125 -19.37 2.84 -8.84
C LEU A 125 -18.00 2.91 -8.17
N GLY A 126 -17.41 1.75 -7.87
CA GLY A 126 -16.07 1.67 -7.29
C GLY A 126 -15.02 2.32 -8.20
N ARG A 127 -15.06 2.00 -9.50
CA ARG A 127 -14.14 2.59 -10.50
C ARG A 127 -14.28 4.11 -10.61
N GLN A 128 -15.51 4.64 -10.65
CA GLN A 128 -15.70 6.09 -10.74
C GLN A 128 -15.31 6.80 -9.43
N HIS A 129 -15.55 6.18 -8.28
CA HIS A 129 -15.14 6.73 -7.00
C HIS A 129 -13.61 6.82 -6.90
N GLU A 130 -12.91 5.77 -7.30
CA GLU A 130 -11.46 5.75 -7.35
C GLU A 130 -10.94 6.84 -8.32
N ARG A 131 -11.49 6.94 -9.55
CA ARG A 131 -11.13 8.02 -10.50
C ARG A 131 -11.31 9.42 -9.90
N PHE A 132 -12.37 9.63 -9.13
CA PHE A 132 -12.60 10.90 -8.43
C PHE A 132 -11.54 11.17 -7.35
N GLN A 133 -11.22 10.19 -6.51
CA GLN A 133 -10.19 10.30 -5.47
C GLN A 133 -8.80 10.58 -6.05
N TRP A 134 -8.41 9.89 -7.13
CA TRP A 134 -7.17 10.16 -7.87
C TRP A 134 -7.10 11.61 -8.37
N ARG A 135 -8.22 12.17 -8.83
CA ARG A 135 -8.30 13.57 -9.30
C ARG A 135 -8.35 14.61 -8.19
N GLN A 136 -8.92 14.27 -7.03
CA GLN A 136 -8.72 15.08 -5.82
C GLN A 136 -7.28 15.03 -5.33
N GLY A 137 -6.49 14.09 -5.88
CA GLY A 137 -5.15 13.77 -5.41
C GLY A 137 -5.25 13.41 -3.95
N ILE A 138 -6.13 12.48 -3.55
CA ILE A 138 -6.27 12.02 -2.17
C ILE A 138 -6.17 10.50 -2.16
N ASP A 139 -5.20 9.98 -1.40
CA ASP A 139 -5.06 8.55 -1.14
C ASP A 139 -6.17 8.06 -0.21
N GLU A 140 -6.91 7.04 -0.64
CA GLU A 140 -8.10 6.53 0.05
C GLU A 140 -7.83 6.03 1.48
N ALA A 141 -6.66 5.44 1.72
CA ALA A 141 -6.32 4.86 3.01
C ALA A 141 -5.92 5.92 4.05
N THR A 142 -5.35 7.02 3.60
CA THR A 142 -4.78 8.05 4.48
C THR A 142 -5.53 9.37 4.45
N GLY A 143 -6.40 9.59 3.47
CA GLY A 143 -7.11 10.86 3.27
C GLY A 143 -6.18 12.02 2.91
N LYS A 144 -4.94 11.74 2.48
CA LYS A 144 -3.90 12.75 2.23
C LYS A 144 -3.48 12.79 0.77
N ARG A 145 -2.88 13.91 0.35
CA ARG A 145 -2.47 14.04 -1.05
C ARG A 145 -1.23 13.22 -1.40
N PRO A 146 -1.11 12.67 -2.62
CA PRO A 146 0.10 11.99 -3.08
C PRO A 146 1.37 12.85 -2.92
N GLU A 147 1.26 14.17 -3.06
CA GLU A 147 2.37 15.10 -2.84
C GLU A 147 2.78 15.16 -1.37
N GLU A 148 1.83 15.13 -0.44
CA GLU A 148 2.09 15.10 1.01
C GLU A 148 2.69 13.76 1.44
N LEU A 149 2.21 12.66 0.85
CA LEU A 149 2.76 11.32 1.05
C LEU A 149 4.18 11.23 0.49
N ALA A 150 4.43 11.75 -0.72
CA ALA A 150 5.76 11.81 -1.32
C ALA A 150 6.72 12.73 -0.51
N LEU A 151 6.23 13.85 0.02
CA LEU A 151 6.98 14.72 0.93
C LEU A 151 7.28 14.02 2.26
N SER A 152 6.34 13.26 2.82
CA SER A 152 6.56 12.48 4.03
C SER A 152 7.59 11.37 3.82
N GLY A 153 7.54 10.67 2.68
CA GLY A 153 8.52 9.66 2.29
C GLY A 153 9.90 10.27 2.06
N ARG A 154 9.99 11.42 1.37
CA ARG A 154 11.25 12.17 1.20
C ARG A 154 11.81 12.65 2.54
N ARG A 155 10.97 13.13 3.46
CA ARG A 155 11.38 13.52 4.82
C ARG A 155 11.86 12.32 5.63
N GLN A 156 11.21 11.17 5.52
CA GLN A 156 11.63 9.94 6.18
C GLN A 156 12.98 9.44 5.64
N VAL A 157 13.19 9.47 4.32
CA VAL A 157 14.48 9.13 3.70
C VAL A 157 15.57 10.11 4.14
N LYS A 158 15.29 11.42 4.12
CA LYS A 158 16.24 12.45 4.56
C LYS A 158 16.58 12.30 6.05
N ASN A 159 15.60 12.13 6.92
CA ASN A 159 15.84 11.90 8.36
C ASN A 159 16.60 10.59 8.61
N GLY A 160 16.37 9.56 7.79
CA GLY A 160 17.16 8.32 7.81
C GLY A 160 18.61 8.51 7.36
N GLN A 161 18.85 9.34 6.35
CA GLN A 161 20.19 9.73 5.89
C GLN A 161 20.91 10.60 6.93
N ASP A 162 20.23 11.60 7.51
CA ASP A 162 20.75 12.47 8.56
C ASP A 162 21.07 11.66 9.84
N GLY A 163 20.19 10.71 10.22
CA GLY A 163 20.45 9.79 11.32
C GLY A 163 21.61 8.81 11.05
N ASN A 164 21.82 8.40 9.80
CA ASN A 164 22.95 7.58 9.41
C ASN A 164 24.27 8.39 9.42
N ALA A 165 24.24 9.65 8.98
CA ALA A 165 25.36 10.58 9.06
C ALA A 165 25.71 10.94 10.53
N MET A 166 24.73 11.18 11.40
CA MET A 166 25.00 11.35 12.84
C MET A 166 25.59 10.09 13.50
N ARG A 167 25.31 8.91 12.95
CA ARG A 167 25.91 7.65 13.41
C ARG A 167 27.36 7.48 12.97
N THR A 168 27.83 8.14 11.90
CA THR A 168 29.23 7.99 11.47
C THR A 168 30.21 8.62 12.45
N ASP A 169 29.87 9.76 13.06
CA ASP A 169 30.77 10.48 13.99
C ASP A 169 30.91 9.77 15.34
N ASN A 170 29.88 9.03 15.76
CA ASN A 170 29.91 8.21 16.97
C ASN A 170 30.29 6.74 16.71
N SER A 171 30.61 6.38 15.47
CA SER A 171 30.94 5.01 15.09
C SER A 171 32.27 4.55 15.70
N PHE A 172 32.40 3.23 15.91
CA PHE A 172 33.64 2.61 16.38
C PHE A 172 34.84 2.96 15.49
N LEU A 173 34.63 3.02 14.17
CA LEU A 173 35.67 3.36 13.20
C LEU A 173 36.17 4.79 13.41
N ALA A 174 35.26 5.76 13.56
CA ALA A 174 35.61 7.17 13.77
C ALA A 174 36.34 7.40 15.10
N LYS A 175 35.87 6.75 16.19
CA LYS A 175 36.44 6.96 17.54
C LYS A 175 37.72 6.16 17.80
N ASN A 176 37.76 4.91 17.37
CA ASN A 176 38.77 3.94 17.78
C ASN A 176 39.50 3.25 16.63
N GLY A 177 39.10 3.46 15.37
CA GLY A 177 39.61 2.72 14.20
C GLY A 177 41.13 2.74 14.09
N ASN A 178 41.75 3.93 14.14
CA ASN A 178 43.21 4.06 14.04
C ASN A 178 43.95 3.38 15.21
N ARG A 179 43.41 3.51 16.43
CA ARG A 179 44.02 2.96 17.65
C ARG A 179 43.90 1.44 17.67
N ALA A 180 42.75 0.91 17.23
CA ALA A 180 42.49 -0.51 17.11
C ALA A 180 43.31 -1.16 15.98
N GLN A 181 43.49 -0.48 14.84
CA GLN A 181 44.34 -0.97 13.77
C GLN A 181 45.81 -1.07 14.20
N LYS A 182 46.34 -0.06 14.92
CA LYS A 182 47.69 -0.11 15.49
C LYS A 182 47.86 -1.27 16.46
N PHE A 183 46.91 -1.46 17.38
CA PHE A 183 46.92 -2.58 18.32
C PHE A 183 46.95 -3.94 17.60
N VAL A 184 46.12 -4.12 16.58
CA VAL A 184 46.08 -5.35 15.79
C VAL A 184 47.38 -5.59 15.03
N ASN A 185 47.98 -4.55 14.45
CA ASN A 185 49.26 -4.64 13.75
C ASN A 185 50.40 -5.00 14.72
N GLU A 186 50.48 -4.35 15.87
CA GLU A 186 51.47 -4.64 16.92
C GLU A 186 51.30 -6.05 17.49
N LEU A 187 50.06 -6.48 17.71
CA LEU A 187 49.76 -7.82 18.20
C LEU A 187 50.17 -8.89 17.17
N HIS A 188 49.98 -8.60 15.88
CA HIS A 188 50.46 -9.47 14.80
C HIS A 188 51.99 -9.57 14.79
N ILE A 189 52.71 -8.45 14.94
CA ILE A 189 54.18 -8.43 15.00
C ILE A 189 54.69 -9.24 16.20
N ARG A 190 54.09 -9.04 17.38
CA ARG A 190 54.50 -9.74 18.62
C ARG A 190 54.11 -11.22 18.63
N LYS A 191 52.99 -11.57 17.99
CA LYS A 191 52.43 -12.92 17.99
C LYS A 191 51.99 -13.32 16.56
N PRO A 192 52.96 -13.60 15.66
CA PRO A 192 52.67 -13.85 14.25
C PRO A 192 51.84 -15.12 13.99
N HIS A 193 51.93 -16.10 14.90
CA HIS A 193 51.21 -17.37 14.82
C HIS A 193 49.68 -17.25 15.03
N LEU A 194 49.19 -16.18 15.66
CA LEU A 194 47.75 -16.04 15.95
C LEU A 194 46.92 -15.91 14.67
N SER A 195 45.81 -16.63 14.56
CA SER A 195 44.93 -16.51 13.39
C SER A 195 44.27 -15.13 13.33
N TRP A 196 43.75 -14.74 12.16
CA TRP A 196 42.99 -13.49 12.04
C TRP A 196 41.77 -13.47 12.97
N ALA A 197 41.11 -14.62 13.18
CA ALA A 197 40.00 -14.75 14.11
C ALA A 197 40.42 -14.54 15.57
N ASP A 198 41.65 -14.93 15.95
CA ASP A 198 42.18 -14.72 17.30
C ASP A 198 42.62 -13.28 17.53
N LEU A 199 43.20 -12.65 16.51
CA LEU A 199 43.51 -11.21 16.52
C LEU A 199 42.23 -10.38 16.67
N GLN A 200 41.16 -10.76 15.97
CA GLN A 200 39.84 -10.13 16.10
C GLN A 200 39.27 -10.26 17.51
N ARG A 201 39.31 -11.46 18.11
CA ARG A 201 38.82 -11.71 19.47
C ARG A 201 39.57 -10.89 20.51
N LYS A 202 40.90 -10.86 20.44
CA LYS A 202 41.72 -10.06 21.37
C LYS A 202 41.54 -8.55 21.21
N ALA A 203 41.35 -8.07 19.99
CA ALA A 203 41.02 -6.66 19.75
C ALA A 203 39.59 -6.33 20.22
N ALA A 204 38.63 -7.22 20.03
CA ALA A 204 37.26 -7.07 20.49
C ALA A 204 37.20 -6.91 22.02
N GLU A 205 37.92 -7.76 22.75
CA GLU A 205 38.08 -7.67 24.22
C GLU A 205 38.72 -6.34 24.64
N ASN A 206 39.82 -5.94 24.00
CA ASN A 206 40.57 -4.73 24.36
C ASN A 206 39.77 -3.43 24.15
N PHE A 207 38.85 -3.41 23.18
CA PHE A 207 38.05 -2.22 22.86
C PHE A 207 36.58 -2.33 23.29
N GLY A 208 36.19 -3.39 24.00
CA GLY A 208 34.82 -3.58 24.52
C GLY A 208 33.75 -3.69 23.43
N VAL A 209 34.08 -4.27 22.28
CA VAL A 209 33.16 -4.43 21.14
C VAL A 209 33.07 -5.87 20.68
N SER A 210 32.12 -6.19 19.81
CA SER A 210 32.01 -7.54 19.25
C SER A 210 33.13 -7.84 18.23
N PRO A 211 33.54 -9.12 18.07
CA PRO A 211 34.50 -9.52 17.02
C PRO A 211 34.03 -9.17 15.60
N ILE A 212 32.73 -9.14 15.35
CA ILE A 212 32.18 -8.75 14.04
C ILE A 212 32.35 -7.25 13.77
N THR A 213 32.31 -6.41 14.81
CA THR A 213 32.63 -4.98 14.71
C THR A 213 34.08 -4.78 14.30
N ILE A 214 35.02 -5.55 14.86
CA ILE A 214 36.42 -5.53 14.48
C ILE A 214 36.61 -5.99 13.03
N LYS A 215 36.00 -7.13 12.65
CA LYS A 215 36.08 -7.68 11.29
C LYS A 215 35.59 -6.70 10.22
N ARG A 216 34.53 -5.95 10.51
CA ARG A 216 33.91 -5.01 9.56
C ARG A 216 34.69 -3.71 9.38
N ASN A 217 35.44 -3.28 10.41
CA ASN A 217 36.03 -1.94 10.43
C ASN A 217 37.56 -1.94 10.35
N LEU A 218 38.24 -3.08 10.55
CA LEU A 218 39.70 -3.16 10.53
C LEU A 218 40.21 -4.06 9.39
N ASN A 219 41.39 -3.71 8.90
CA ASN A 219 42.11 -4.47 7.88
C ASN A 219 42.89 -5.63 8.51
N ASN A 220 42.93 -6.76 7.80
CA ASN A 220 43.71 -7.93 8.22
C ASN A 220 45.20 -7.68 7.96
N PRO A 221 46.05 -7.56 9.00
CA PRO A 221 47.48 -7.30 8.83
C PRO A 221 48.19 -8.44 8.11
N LYS A 222 47.64 -9.67 8.15
CA LYS A 222 48.20 -10.84 7.45
C LYS A 222 48.02 -10.80 5.93
N LYS A 223 47.13 -9.94 5.40
CA LYS A 223 46.92 -9.78 3.96
C LYS A 223 47.77 -8.66 3.35
N ALA A 224 48.31 -7.76 4.16
CA ALA A 224 49.10 -6.61 3.69
C ALA A 224 50.47 -7.02 3.09
N GLY A 225 50.89 -8.28 3.25
CA GLY A 225 52.12 -8.83 2.66
C GLY A 225 51.92 -9.80 1.48
N SER A 226 50.69 -10.00 0.97
CA SER A 226 50.46 -10.84 -0.22
C SER A 226 50.33 -10.04 -1.52
N GLY A 227 50.80 -8.80 -1.53
CA GLY A 227 51.01 -8.04 -2.75
C GLY A 227 52.24 -8.58 -3.45
N ARG A 228 52.03 -9.19 -4.62
CA ARG A 228 53.08 -9.31 -5.64
C ARG A 228 53.76 -7.96 -5.78
N SER A 229 55.08 -7.97 -5.65
CA SER A 229 55.97 -6.99 -6.27
C SER A 229 55.57 -6.79 -7.73
N GLU A 230 55.20 -5.57 -8.08
CA GLU A 230 55.52 -4.95 -9.37
C GLU A 230 56.69 -3.99 -9.13
#